data_AF-A0A6N8EAD5-F1
#
_entry.id   AF-A0A6N8EAD5-F1
#
_cell.length_a   1.000
_cell.length_b   1.000
_cell.length_c   1.000
_cell.angle_alpha   90.00
_cell.angle_beta   90.00
_cell.angle_gamma   90.00
#
_symmetry.space_group_name_H-M   'P 1'
#
loop_
_entity.id
_entity.type
_entity.pdbx_description
1 polymer ?
#
loop_
_entity_poly.entity_id
_entity_poly.type
_entity_poly.pdbx_seq_one_letter_code
_entity_poly.pdbx_strand_id
1 'polypeptide(L)'
;MSDVIANRAPVFLLPDAGPLITLAYGQVLDLLLKPNWPVHIVDMVLHEVTRNATPSSEAIRCWIEVNRVSVMTTRTYRHTYA
;
A
#
# COMPACT_ATOMS: atom_id res chain seq x y z
N MET A 1 -6.80 -14.28 -37.36
CA MET A 1 -5.64 -13.70 -36.68
C MET A 1 -5.80 -14.03 -35.22
N SER A 2 -5.06 -15.04 -34.77
CA SER A 2 -5.16 -15.62 -33.44
C SER A 2 -4.80 -14.56 -32.41
N ASP A 3 -5.69 -14.33 -31.45
CA ASP A 3 -5.42 -13.51 -30.28
C ASP A 3 -4.15 -14.04 -29.62
N VAL A 4 -3.08 -13.26 -29.74
CA VAL A 4 -1.92 -13.38 -28.88
C VAL A 4 -2.45 -13.00 -27.51
N ILE A 5 -2.86 -14.00 -26.73
CA ILE A 5 -3.12 -13.85 -25.30
C ILE A 5 -1.79 -13.41 -24.72
N ALA A 6 -1.60 -12.09 -24.60
CA ALA A 6 -0.44 -11.51 -23.98
C ALA A 6 -0.40 -12.05 -22.56
N ASN A 7 0.56 -12.94 -22.29
CA ASN A 7 0.85 -13.46 -20.97
C ASN A 7 1.35 -12.29 -20.10
N ARG A 8 0.42 -11.45 -19.63
CA ARG A 8 0.73 -10.32 -18.75
C ARG A 8 0.94 -10.89 -17.37
N ALA A 9 2.17 -10.78 -16.88
CA ALA A 9 2.47 -11.04 -15.47
C ALA A 9 1.48 -10.25 -14.58
N PRO A 10 1.03 -10.83 -13.46
CA PRO A 10 0.14 -10.15 -12.54
C PRO A 10 0.79 -8.83 -12.08
N VAL A 11 0.02 -7.74 -12.14
CA VAL A 11 0.44 -6.40 -11.71
C VAL A 11 -0.08 -6.15 -10.31
N PHE A 12 0.80 -5.69 -9.43
CA PHE A 12 0.50 -5.32 -8.06
C PHE A 12 0.88 -3.86 -7.81
N LEU A 13 0.12 -3.17 -6.95
CA LEU A 13 0.42 -1.82 -6.54
C LEU A 13 1.12 -1.82 -5.18
N LEU A 14 2.33 -1.25 -5.14
CA LEU A 14 3.12 -1.03 -3.93
C LEU A 14 3.31 0.49 -3.76
N PRO A 15 2.45 1.17 -2.99
CA PRO A 15 2.55 2.61 -2.82
C PRO A 15 3.71 2.95 -1.87
N ASP A 16 4.35 4.09 -2.13
CA ASP A 16 5.40 4.66 -1.30
C ASP A 16 4.81 5.55 -0.18
N ALA A 17 5.63 5.88 0.83
CA ALA A 17 5.21 6.63 2.01
C ALA A 17 4.65 8.02 1.66
N GLY A 18 5.35 8.78 0.81
CA GLY A 18 4.93 10.12 0.40
C GLY A 18 3.52 10.13 -0.23
N PRO A 19 3.29 9.35 -1.31
CA PRO A 19 1.96 9.22 -1.92
C PRO A 19 0.87 8.77 -0.95
N LEU A 20 1.14 7.80 -0.06
CA LEU A 20 0.16 7.37 0.95
C LEU A 20 -0.26 8.52 1.86
N ILE A 21 0.70 9.29 2.37
CA ILE A 21 0.44 10.44 3.24
C ILE A 21 -0.39 11.49 2.50
N THR A 22 -0.03 11.82 1.25
CA THR A 22 -0.79 12.79 0.44
C THR A 22 -2.23 12.34 0.21
N LEU A 23 -2.45 11.08 -0.12
CA LEU A 23 -3.80 10.53 -0.35
C LEU A 23 -4.62 10.47 0.94
N ALA A 24 -3.99 10.11 2.06
CA ALA A 24 -4.64 10.11 3.37
C ALA A 24 -5.05 11.52 3.80
N TYR A 25 -4.16 12.50 3.61
CA TYR A 25 -4.46 13.91 3.88
C TYR A 25 -5.64 14.41 3.02
N GLY A 26 -5.70 14.01 1.75
CA GLY A 26 -6.81 14.33 0.84
C GLY A 26 -8.06 13.49 1.03
N GLN A 27 -8.10 12.53 1.97
CA GLN A 27 -9.20 11.57 2.17
C GLN A 27 -9.57 10.78 0.90
N VAL A 28 -8.56 10.40 0.11
CA VAL A 28 -8.73 9.76 -1.21
C VAL A 28 -7.88 8.49 -1.37
N LEU A 29 -7.62 7.77 -0.27
CA LEU A 29 -6.86 6.51 -0.29
C LEU A 29 -7.48 5.44 -1.22
N ASP A 30 -8.81 5.44 -1.37
CA ASP A 30 -9.52 4.52 -2.28
C ASP A 30 -9.17 4.72 -3.77
N LEU A 31 -8.49 5.80 -4.14
CA LEU A 31 -7.91 5.93 -5.48
C LEU A 31 -6.91 4.81 -5.80
N LEU A 32 -6.24 4.25 -4.78
CA LEU A 32 -5.33 3.12 -4.94
C LEU A 32 -6.04 1.84 -5.40
N LEU A 33 -7.34 1.72 -5.14
CA LEU A 33 -8.16 0.55 -5.50
C LEU A 33 -8.74 0.64 -6.91
N LYS A 34 -8.82 1.85 -7.50
CA LYS A 34 -9.44 2.08 -8.81
C LYS A 34 -8.87 1.27 -9.98
N PRO A 35 -7.56 1.00 -10.07
CA PRO A 35 -7.01 0.19 -11.15
C PRO A 35 -7.44 -1.29 -11.11
N ASN A 36 -8.12 -1.73 -10.05
CA ASN A 36 -8.46 -3.12 -9.78
C ASN A 36 -7.21 -4.03 -9.76
N TRP A 37 -6.09 -3.49 -9.30
CA TRP A 37 -4.87 -4.24 -8.99
C TRP A 37 -4.83 -4.52 -7.49
N PRO A 38 -4.35 -5.69 -7.06
CA PRO A 38 -4.16 -5.93 -5.64
C PRO A 38 -3.14 -4.94 -5.10
N VAL A 39 -3.51 -4.27 -4.02
CA VAL A 39 -2.64 -3.34 -3.29
C VAL A 39 -1.98 -4.10 -2.15
N HIS A 40 -0.66 -3.91 -2.02
CA HIS A 40 0.12 -4.43 -0.92
C HIS A 40 0.90 -3.27 -0.29
N ILE A 41 1.08 -3.31 1.02
CA ILE A 41 1.89 -2.32 1.74
C ILE A 41 3.18 -2.99 2.20
N VAL A 42 4.33 -2.39 1.91
CA VAL A 42 5.61 -2.86 2.44
C VAL A 42 5.69 -2.48 3.93
N ASP A 43 6.14 -3.40 4.78
CA ASP A 43 6.26 -3.19 6.22
C ASP A 43 7.05 -1.95 6.63
N MET A 44 8.15 -1.65 5.94
CA MET A 44 8.93 -0.42 6.15
C MET A 44 8.11 0.84 5.86
N VAL A 45 7.30 0.83 4.80
CA VAL A 45 6.42 1.96 4.45
C VAL A 45 5.34 2.11 5.53
N LEU A 46 4.72 0.99 5.97
CA LEU A 46 3.76 1.01 7.07
C LEU A 46 4.37 1.58 8.35
N HIS A 47 5.59 1.18 8.68
CA HIS A 47 6.33 1.72 9.82
C HIS A 47 6.57 3.22 9.66
N GLU A 48 7.09 3.66 8.52
CA GLU A 48 7.39 5.08 8.25
C GLU A 48 6.16 5.97 8.39
N VAL A 49 5.03 5.57 7.78
CA VAL A 49 3.81 6.38 7.77
C VAL A 49 3.04 6.30 9.09
N THR A 50 3.36 5.35 9.98
CA THR A 50 2.67 5.19 11.27
C THR A 50 3.54 5.34 12.51
N ARG A 51 4.85 5.61 12.38
CA ARG A 51 5.76 5.79 13.53
C ARG A 51 5.40 6.98 14.44
N ASN A 52 4.70 7.96 13.89
CA ASN A 52 4.19 9.12 14.64
C ASN A 52 2.67 9.18 14.51
N ALA A 53 1.98 9.41 15.63
CA ALA A 53 0.53 9.57 15.64
C ALA A 53 0.12 10.88 14.97
N THR A 54 -0.61 10.77 13.86
CA THR A 54 -1.16 11.88 13.08
C THR A 54 -2.55 11.48 12.54
N PRO A 55 -3.38 12.45 12.13
CA PRO A 55 -4.64 12.13 11.45
C PRO A 55 -4.42 11.26 10.20
N SER A 56 -3.37 11.52 9.42
CA SER A 56 -3.03 10.72 8.23
C SER A 56 -2.60 9.29 8.59
N SER A 57 -1.80 9.09 9.64
CA SER A 57 -1.39 7.74 10.06
C SER A 57 -2.57 6.90 10.51
N GLU A 58 -3.53 7.51 11.22
CA GLU A 58 -4.75 6.84 11.67
C GLU A 58 -5.65 6.48 10.48
N ALA A 59 -5.83 7.42 9.54
CA ALA A 59 -6.58 7.18 8.31
C ALA A 59 -5.97 6.03 7.48
N ILE A 60 -4.63 5.96 7.39
CA ILE A 60 -3.93 4.88 6.70
C ILE A 60 -4.16 3.53 7.40
N ARG A 61 -4.05 3.47 8.74
CA ARG A 61 -4.30 2.22 9.50
C ARG A 61 -5.73 1.73 9.31
N CYS A 62 -6.71 2.60 9.51
CA CYS A 62 -8.12 2.28 9.32
C CYS A 62 -8.40 1.80 7.89
N TRP A 63 -7.85 2.49 6.89
CA TRP A 63 -8.01 2.10 5.49
C TRP A 63 -7.43 0.71 5.18
N ILE A 64 -6.24 0.40 5.71
CA ILE A 64 -5.60 -0.92 5.56
C ILE A 64 -6.48 -2.01 6.19
N GLU A 65 -7.00 -1.77 7.40
CA GLU A 65 -7.85 -2.73 8.12
C GLU A 65 -9.18 -2.98 7.41
N VAL A 66 -9.89 -1.90 7.05
CA VAL A 66 -11.19 -1.97 6.36
C VAL A 66 -11.10 -2.68 5.03
N ASN A 67 -10.07 -2.38 4.24
CA ASN A 67 -9.87 -2.96 2.91
C ASN A 67 -9.07 -4.27 2.92
N ARG A 68 -8.64 -4.73 4.11
CA ARG A 68 -7.80 -5.93 4.30
C ARG A 68 -6.56 -5.92 3.40
N VAL A 69 -5.93 -4.76 3.28
CA VAL A 69 -4.73 -4.58 2.47
C VAL A 69 -3.60 -5.36 3.11
N SER A 70 -3.01 -6.29 2.36
CA SER A 70 -1.96 -7.15 2.92
C SER A 70 -0.65 -6.39 3.11
N VAL A 71 0.06 -6.72 4.19
CA VAL A 71 1.38 -6.17 4.50
C VAL A 71 2.44 -7.18 4.12
N MET A 72 3.38 -6.77 3.27
CA MET A 72 4.51 -7.59 2.84
C MET A 72 5.70 -7.36 3.77
N THR A 73 6.18 -8.45 4.38
CA THR A 73 7.35 -8.38 5.24
C THR A 73 8.65 -8.39 4.44
N THR A 74 9.60 -7.56 4.85
CA THR A 74 10.93 -7.46 4.24
C THR A 74 11.99 -7.95 5.20
N ARG A 75 13.17 -8.29 4.66
CA ARG A 75 14.34 -8.60 5.50
C ARG A 75 14.83 -7.35 6.23
N THR A 76 14.85 -6.22 5.54
CA THR A 76 15.33 -4.95 6.07
C THR A 76 14.55 -4.51 7.31
N TYR A 77 13.21 -4.56 7.26
CA TYR A 77 12.40 -4.22 8.43
C TYR A 77 12.68 -5.16 9.60
N ARG A 78 12.73 -6.49 9.35
CA ARG A 78 13.00 -7.48 10.39
C ARG A 78 14.36 -7.33 11.07
N HIS A 79 15.38 -6.89 10.35
CA HIS A 79 16.71 -6.70 10.95
C HIS A 79 16.85 -5.39 11.72
N THR A 80 16.05 -4.38 11.41
CA THR A 80 16.22 -3.03 11.97
C THR A 80 15.17 -2.68 13.03
N TYR A 81 13.95 -3.21 12.92
CA TYR A 81 12.78 -2.73 13.67
C TYR A 81 11.88 -3.83 14.25
N ALA A 82 12.16 -5.12 14.02
CA ALA A 82 11.46 -6.26 14.65
C ALA A 82 12.28 -6.82 15.82
#